data_AF-A0A9E2LPP5-F1
#
_entry.id   AF-A0A9E2LPP5-F1
#
_cell.length_a   1.000
_cell.length_b   1.000
_cell.length_c   1.000
_cell.angle_alpha   90.00
_cell.angle_beta   90.00
_cell.angle_gamma   90.00
#
_symmetry.space_group_name_H-M   'P 1'
#
loop_
_entity.id
_entity.type
_entity.pdbx_description
1 polymer ?
#
loop_
_entity_poly.entity_id
_entity_poly.type
_entity_poly.pdbx_seq_one_letter_code
_entity_poly.pdbx_strand_id
1 'polypeptide(L)' 'MPKCKDCKFFKTKEEDAAKGDCFGHEVDAELDTDQCPTKSFEPKEEDSK' A
#
# COMPACT_ATOMS: atom_id res chain seq x y z
N MET A 1 0.96 -1.22 12.71
CA MET A 1 0.08 -0.50 11.79
C MET A 1 0.36 -1.03 10.39
N PRO A 2 -0.67 -1.31 9.58
CA PRO A 2 -0.46 -1.74 8.21
C PRO A 2 0.20 -0.59 7.42
N LYS A 3 1.05 -0.93 6.45
CA LYS A 3 1.75 0.02 5.60
C LYS A 3 1.18 0.00 4.18
N CYS A 4 1.51 1.00 3.35
CA CYS A 4 1.03 1.02 1.97
C CYS A 4 1.44 -0.22 1.16
N LYS A 5 2.57 -0.85 1.50
CA LYS A 5 3.01 -2.13 0.90
C LYS A 5 2.08 -3.31 1.19
N ASP A 6 1.28 -3.23 2.25
CA ASP A 6 0.31 -4.25 2.65
C ASP A 6 -1.00 -4.15 1.84
N CYS A 7 -1.07 -3.18 0.91
CA CYS A 7 -2.16 -3.05 -0.05
C CYS A 7 -2.24 -4.29 -0.94
N LYS A 8 -3.46 -4.81 -1.12
CA LYS A 8 -3.75 -5.97 -1.97
C LYS A 8 -3.21 -5.82 -3.39
N PHE A 9 -3.26 -4.60 -3.92
CA PHE A 9 -2.86 -4.25 -5.26
C PHE A 9 -1.48 -3.58 -5.33
N PHE A 10 -0.69 -3.61 -4.26
CA PHE A 10 0.63 -2.99 -4.25
C PHE A 10 1.56 -3.63 -5.28
N LYS A 11 2.12 -2.82 -6.17
CA LYS A 11 3.17 -3.16 -7.13
C LYS A 11 4.40 -2.34 -6.82
N THR A 12 5.46 -2.96 -6.33
CA THR A 12 6.76 -2.31 -6.20
C THR A 12 7.23 -1.76 -7.55
N LYS A 13 7.73 -0.53 -7.58
CA LYS A 13 8.44 -0.04 -8.76
C LYS A 13 9.86 -0.60 -8.75
N GLU A 14 10.29 -1.18 -9.87
CA GLU A 14 11.62 -1.80 -9.98
C GLU A 14 12.78 -0.83 -9.72
N GLU A 15 12.54 0.47 -9.90
CA GLU A 15 13.53 1.53 -9.71
C GLU A 15 13.69 1.96 -8.23
N ASP A 16 12.66 1.75 -7.40
CA ASP A 16 12.67 2.19 -6.01
C ASP A 16 11.84 1.22 -5.16
N ALA A 17 12.52 0.37 -4.38
CA ALA A 17 11.87 -0.62 -3.52
C ALA A 17 11.05 0.02 -2.39
N ALA A 18 11.28 1.30 -2.07
CA ALA A 18 10.51 2.07 -1.11
C ALA A 18 9.26 2.69 -1.75
N LYS A 19 9.09 2.65 -3.08
CA LYS A 19 7.92 3.14 -3.78
C LYS A 19 7.21 2.04 -4.57
N GLY A 20 5.90 2.17 -4.64
CA GLY A 20 5.10 1.28 -5.47
C GLY A 20 3.79 1.93 -5.86
N ASP A 21 3.03 1.22 -6.65
CA ASP A 21 1.69 1.58 -7.05
C ASP A 21 0.70 0.77 -6.22
N CYS A 22 -0.16 1.42 -5.43
CA CYS A 22 -1.32 0.79 -4.83
C CYS A 22 -2.57 1.32 -5.52
N PHE A 23 -3.26 0.44 -6.26
CA PHE A 23 -4.54 0.76 -6.90
C PHE A 23 -4.46 1.91 -7.93
N GLY A 24 -3.35 2.02 -8.67
CA GLY A 24 -3.13 3.07 -9.67
C GLY A 24 -2.60 4.39 -9.11
N HIS A 25 -2.25 4.42 -7.82
CA HIS A 25 -1.62 5.56 -7.17
C HIS A 25 -0.21 5.19 -6.70
N GLU A 26 0.76 6.05 -7.01
CA GLU A 26 2.12 5.92 -6.49
C GLU A 26 2.14 6.28 -4.99
N VAL A 27 2.69 5.36 -4.19
CA VAL A 27 2.76 5.43 -2.73
C VAL A 27 4.09 4.89 -2.24
N ASP A 28 4.60 5.45 -1.14
CA ASP A 28 5.77 4.89 -0.46
C ASP A 28 5.36 3.66 0.37
N ALA A 29 6.03 2.53 0.12
CA ALA A 29 5.88 1.25 0.80
C ALA A 29 6.02 1.33 2.33
N GLU A 30 6.80 2.29 2.82
CA GLU A 30 7.09 2.47 4.23
C GLU A 30 6.07 3.34 4.96
N LEU A 31 5.24 4.10 4.22
CA LEU A 31 4.21 4.93 4.81
C LEU A 31 3.13 4.09 5.47
N ASP A 32 2.56 4.66 6.52
CA ASP A 32 1.42 4.07 7.21
C ASP A 32 0.18 4.13 6.32
N THR A 33 -0.71 3.15 6.47
CA THR A 33 -1.97 3.09 5.72
C THR A 33 -2.81 4.35 5.74
N ASP A 34 -2.82 5.06 6.87
CA ASP A 34 -3.56 6.32 7.01
C ASP A 34 -2.96 7.46 6.15
N GLN A 35 -1.68 7.33 5.80
CA GLN A 35 -0.94 8.28 4.97
C GLN A 35 -0.89 7.86 3.49
N CYS A 36 -1.38 6.66 3.14
CA CYS A 36 -1.52 6.30 1.74
C CYS A 36 -2.60 7.19 1.08
N PRO A 37 -2.37 7.73 -0.13
CA PRO A 37 -3.28 8.65 -0.81
C PRO A 37 -4.66 8.07 -1.17
N THR A 38 -4.98 6.82 -0.82
CA THR A 38 -6.26 6.19 -1.12
C THR A 38 -7.02 5.81 0.16
N LYS A 39 -8.22 6.38 0.30
CA LYS A 39 -9.29 5.87 1.20
C LYS A 39 -9.80 4.47 0.78
N SER A 40 -9.31 3.96 -0.36
CA SER A 40 -9.59 2.63 -0.92
C SER A 40 -8.43 1.64 -0.71
N PHE A 41 -7.56 1.90 0.28
CA PHE A 41 -6.61 0.90 0.73
C PHE A 41 -7.39 -0.33 1.22
N GLU A 42 -7.40 -1.38 0.39
CA GLU A 42 -7.85 -2.70 0.81
C GLU A 42 -6.63 -3.45 1.35
N PRO A 43 -6.51 -3.63 2.68
CA PRO A 43 -5.50 -4.53 3.24
C PRO A 43 -5.68 -5.92 2.62
N LYS A 44 -4.58 -6.64 2.39
CA LYS A 44 -4.69 -8.09 2.21
C LYS A 44 -5.30 -8.66 3.49
N GLU A 45 -6.57 -9.05 3.42
CA GLU A 45 -7.37 -9.56 4.54
C GLU A 45 -6.59 -10.52 5.45
N GLU A 46 -6.30 -10.09 6.67
CA GLU A 46 -6.35 -10.91 7.89
C GLU A 46 -6.97 -10.01 8.97
N ASP A 47 -7.98 -10.53 9.68
CA ASP A 47 -8.75 -9.86 10.76
C ASP A 47 -9.98 -9.02 10.37
N SER A 48 -10.96 -9.70 9.76
CA SER A 48 -12.36 -9.49 10.13
C SER A 48 -13.01 -10.83 10.38
N LYS A 49 -12.67 -11.47 11.51
CA LYS A 49 -13.61 -12.29 12.27
C LYS A 49 -13.14 -12.57 13.69
#